data_AF-A0A1H9RMN5-F1
#
_entry.id   AF-A0A1H9RMN5-F1
#
_cell.length_a   1.000
_cell.length_b   1.000
_cell.length_c   1.000
_cell.angle_alpha   90.00
_cell.angle_beta   90.00
_cell.angle_gamma   90.00
#
_symmetry.space_group_name_H-M   'P 1'
#
loop_
_entity.id
_entity.type
_entity.pdbx_description
1 polymer ?
#
loop_
_entity_poly.entity_id
_entity_poly.type
_entity_poly.pdbx_seq_one_letter_code
_entity_poly.pdbx_strand_id
1 'polypeptide(L)'
;MYLHEERFQSVLITVVTGCDEDELYPDDVDVPGVYMALVPEHLEESIAAATALGKFHQNVPIKRLFDFSIDTFGQNGRPYIPADGDDHDWYALAKLHASSRIFQRTAQGWQDATLDLPWPHFDGKFEDSL
;
A
#
# COMPACT_ATOMS: atom_id res chain seq x y z
N MET A 1 -2.85 -12.54 -31.45
CA MET A 1 -2.29 -12.09 -30.15
C MET A 1 -3.47 -11.58 -29.35
N TYR A 2 -4.06 -12.42 -28.52
CA TYR A 2 -5.18 -12.03 -27.68
C TYR A 2 -4.61 -11.26 -26.49
N LEU A 3 -4.88 -9.96 -26.41
CA LEU A 3 -4.72 -9.21 -25.17
C LEU A 3 -5.73 -9.82 -24.20
N HIS A 4 -5.29 -10.71 -23.32
CA HIS A 4 -6.13 -11.10 -22.20
C HIS A 4 -6.42 -9.82 -21.42
N GLU A 5 -7.70 -9.45 -21.33
CA GLU A 5 -8.15 -8.43 -20.38
C GLU A 5 -7.76 -8.93 -18.98
N GLU A 6 -6.77 -8.29 -18.37
CA GLU A 6 -6.36 -8.62 -17.01
C GLU A 6 -7.49 -8.25 -16.06
N ARG A 7 -7.95 -9.22 -15.28
CA ARG A 7 -8.98 -9.00 -14.25
C ARG A 7 -8.32 -8.62 -12.94
N PHE A 8 -8.95 -7.71 -12.21
CA PHE A 8 -8.45 -7.18 -10.95
C PHE A 8 -9.38 -7.53 -9.80
N GLN A 9 -8.78 -7.80 -8.64
CA GLN A 9 -9.45 -7.82 -7.34
C GLN A 9 -9.06 -6.57 -6.55
N SER A 10 -9.94 -6.12 -5.65
CA SER A 10 -9.65 -4.99 -4.77
C SER A 10 -9.20 -5.47 -3.40
N VAL A 11 -8.07 -4.95 -2.92
CA VAL A 11 -7.60 -5.11 -1.55
C VAL A 11 -7.76 -3.77 -0.86
N LEU A 12 -8.51 -3.74 0.23
CA LEU A 12 -8.63 -2.56 1.08
C LEU A 12 -7.44 -2.51 2.04
N ILE A 13 -6.90 -1.33 2.25
CA ILE A 13 -5.81 -1.07 3.20
C ILE A 13 -6.33 -0.04 4.18
N THR A 14 -6.29 -0.35 5.47
CA THR A 14 -6.65 0.59 6.53
C THR A 14 -5.41 1.01 7.25
N VAL A 15 -5.22 2.31 7.40
CA VAL A 15 -4.09 2.91 8.08
C VAL A 15 -4.63 3.71 9.24
N VAL A 16 -4.18 3.38 10.44
CA VAL A 16 -4.56 4.07 11.67
C VAL A 16 -3.31 4.43 12.46
N THR A 17 -3.39 5.48 13.26
CA THR A 17 -2.33 5.88 14.18
C THR A 17 -2.92 6.10 15.57
N GLY A 18 -2.11 5.84 16.59
CA GLY A 18 -2.43 6.16 17.98
C GLY A 18 -1.84 7.49 18.45
N CYS A 19 -1.05 8.16 17.60
CA CYS A 19 -0.43 9.45 17.88
C CYS A 19 -1.42 10.60 17.64
N ASP A 20 -1.24 11.68 18.39
CA ASP A 20 -1.91 12.94 18.09
C ASP A 20 -1.28 13.62 16.86
N GLU A 21 -2.02 14.50 16.20
CA GLU A 21 -1.59 15.15 14.94
C GLU A 21 -0.26 15.92 15.08
N ASP A 22 -0.02 16.54 16.23
CA ASP A 22 1.19 17.31 16.53
C ASP A 22 2.42 16.44 16.88
N GLU A 23 2.22 15.14 17.09
CA GLU A 23 3.28 14.15 17.31
C GLU A 23 3.78 13.52 16.00
N LEU A 24 2.97 13.61 14.93
CA LEU A 24 3.30 13.10 13.60
C LEU A 24 4.24 14.04 12.85
N TYR A 25 4.97 13.47 11.89
CA TYR A 25 5.65 14.30 10.89
C TYR A 25 4.60 15.08 10.08
N PRO A 26 4.84 16.34 9.69
CA PRO A 26 3.85 17.12 8.93
C PRO A 26 3.37 16.45 7.64
N ASP A 27 4.25 15.70 6.96
CA ASP A 27 3.92 14.94 5.75
C ASP A 27 3.07 13.69 6.04
N ASP A 28 3.08 13.20 7.29
CA ASP A 28 2.44 11.96 7.72
C ASP A 28 1.02 12.20 8.31
N VAL A 29 0.61 13.45 8.52
CA VAL A 29 -0.68 13.82 9.14
C VAL A 29 -1.89 13.28 8.37
N ASP A 30 -1.82 13.29 7.03
CA ASP A 30 -2.91 12.86 6.15
C ASP A 30 -2.86 11.37 5.76
N VAL A 31 -1.92 10.61 6.34
CA VAL A 31 -1.72 9.17 6.08
C VAL A 31 -2.83 8.29 6.67
N PRO A 32 -3.38 8.53 7.89
CA PRO A 32 -4.49 7.74 8.41
C PRO A 32 -5.70 7.77 7.49
N GLY A 33 -6.27 6.60 7.19
CA GLY A 33 -7.42 6.51 6.30
C GLY A 33 -7.65 5.14 5.71
N VAL A 34 -8.44 5.11 4.64
CA VAL A 34 -8.77 3.89 3.90
C VAL A 34 -8.33 4.05 2.45
N TYR A 35 -7.57 3.07 1.99
CA TYR A 35 -7.06 2.97 0.64
C TYR A 35 -7.56 1.70 -0.03
N MET A 36 -7.58 1.68 -1.34
CA MET A 36 -7.94 0.52 -2.15
C MET A 36 -6.86 0.28 -3.19
N ALA A 37 -6.22 -0.87 -3.15
CA ALA A 37 -5.35 -1.35 -4.20
C ALA A 37 -6.14 -2.25 -5.16
N LEU A 38 -6.02 -2.01 -6.46
CA LEU A 38 -6.45 -2.97 -7.48
C LEU A 38 -5.24 -3.81 -7.85
N VAL A 39 -5.32 -5.13 -7.64
CA VAL A 39 -4.25 -6.09 -7.92
C VAL A 39 -4.80 -7.22 -8.79
N PRO A 40 -3.96 -7.96 -9.54
CA PRO A 40 -4.46 -9.04 -10.39
C PRO A 40 -5.25 -10.10 -9.61
N GLU A 41 -6.41 -10.51 -10.15
CA GLU A 41 -7.35 -11.45 -9.48
C GLU A 41 -6.79 -12.87 -9.31
N HIS A 42 -5.76 -13.23 -10.10
CA HIS A 42 -5.14 -14.55 -10.06
C HIS A 42 -4.15 -14.74 -8.91
N LEU A 43 -3.81 -13.68 -8.17
CA LEU A 43 -2.89 -13.74 -7.04
C LEU A 43 -3.56 -14.36 -5.82
N GLU A 44 -2.81 -15.19 -5.11
CA GLU A 44 -3.18 -15.68 -3.78
C GLU A 44 -3.38 -14.50 -2.81
N GLU A 45 -4.29 -14.64 -1.84
CA GLU A 45 -4.63 -13.59 -0.86
C GLU A 45 -3.39 -12.94 -0.22
N SER A 46 -2.40 -13.76 0.17
CA SER A 46 -1.16 -13.31 0.81
C SER A 46 -0.26 -12.48 -0.11
N ILE A 47 -0.14 -12.90 -1.38
CA ILE A 47 0.60 -12.19 -2.42
C ILE A 47 -0.13 -10.93 -2.86
N ALA A 48 -1.46 -10.98 -2.95
CA ALA A 48 -2.32 -9.84 -3.24
C ALA A 48 -2.17 -8.76 -2.16
N ALA A 49 -2.16 -9.13 -0.89
CA ALA A 49 -1.92 -8.23 0.23
C ALA A 49 -0.51 -7.62 0.21
N ALA A 50 0.54 -8.44 0.04
CA ALA A 50 1.91 -7.95 -0.07
C ALA A 50 2.09 -6.99 -1.26
N THR A 51 1.50 -7.32 -2.42
CA THR A 51 1.48 -6.48 -3.62
C THR A 51 0.76 -5.15 -3.35
N ALA A 52 -0.39 -5.21 -2.68
CA ALA A 52 -1.17 -4.04 -2.31
C ALA A 52 -0.41 -3.11 -1.36
N LEU A 53 0.25 -3.65 -0.32
CA LEU A 53 1.08 -2.88 0.61
C LEU A 53 2.30 -2.28 -0.07
N GLY A 54 3.00 -3.05 -0.91
CA GLY A 54 4.11 -2.54 -1.70
C GLY A 54 3.69 -1.39 -2.62
N LYS A 55 2.52 -1.52 -3.27
CA LYS A 55 1.97 -0.44 -4.09
C LYS A 55 1.56 0.77 -3.23
N PHE A 56 0.95 0.56 -2.08
CA PHE A 56 0.60 1.62 -1.16
C PHE A 56 1.84 2.42 -0.73
N HIS A 57 2.89 1.75 -0.23
CA HIS A 57 4.12 2.43 0.20
C HIS A 57 4.88 3.13 -0.94
N GLN A 58 4.71 2.67 -2.19
CA GLN A 58 5.25 3.39 -3.35
C GLN A 58 4.55 4.72 -3.63
N ASN A 59 3.32 4.91 -3.16
CA ASN A 59 2.46 6.05 -3.51
C ASN A 59 2.14 6.94 -2.31
N VAL A 60 2.18 6.38 -1.11
CA VAL A 60 1.95 7.07 0.16
C VAL A 60 3.26 7.01 0.95
N PRO A 61 4.13 8.03 0.81
CA PRO A 61 5.37 8.09 1.58
C PRO A 61 5.03 8.31 3.06
N ILE A 62 5.59 7.48 3.93
CA ILE A 62 5.44 7.59 5.38
C ILE A 62 6.85 7.73 5.97
N LYS A 63 7.10 8.77 6.76
CA LYS A 63 8.41 9.00 7.38
C LYS A 63 8.63 8.07 8.56
N ARG A 64 7.62 7.89 9.42
CA ARG A 64 7.71 7.05 10.63
C ARG A 64 6.72 5.90 10.60
N LEU A 65 7.08 4.82 9.91
CA LEU A 65 6.20 3.66 9.75
C LEU A 65 5.72 3.05 11.08
N PHE A 66 6.53 3.12 12.14
CA PHE A 66 6.21 2.56 13.45
C PHE A 66 5.10 3.29 14.21
N ASP A 67 4.74 4.52 13.79
CA ASP A 67 3.63 5.29 14.37
C ASP A 67 2.26 4.85 13.81
N PHE A 68 2.25 3.91 12.86
CA PHE A 68 1.06 3.45 12.16
C PHE A 68 0.82 1.96 12.31
N SER A 69 -0.46 1.59 12.36
CA SER A 69 -0.94 0.22 12.17
C SER A 69 -1.61 0.14 10.80
N ILE A 70 -1.18 -0.84 9.99
CA ILE A 70 -1.61 -1.02 8.62
C ILE A 70 -2.16 -2.44 8.47
N ASP A 71 -3.43 -2.56 8.12
CA ASP A 71 -4.11 -3.82 7.89
C ASP A 71 -4.63 -3.92 6.46
N THR A 72 -4.75 -5.14 5.94
CA THR A 72 -5.32 -5.38 4.61
C THR A 72 -6.54 -6.30 4.65
N PHE A 73 -7.52 -6.04 3.78
CA PHE A 73 -8.76 -6.79 3.72
C PHE A 73 -9.16 -7.10 2.27
N GLY A 74 -9.68 -8.30 2.04
CA GLY A 74 -10.32 -8.67 0.78
C GLY A 74 -11.69 -8.00 0.61
N GLN A 75 -12.30 -8.21 -0.58
CA GLN A 75 -13.62 -7.68 -0.92
C GLN A 75 -14.76 -8.11 0.01
N ASN A 76 -14.59 -9.26 0.68
CA ASN A 76 -15.55 -9.79 1.63
C ASN A 76 -15.37 -9.22 3.06
N GLY A 77 -14.45 -8.28 3.26
CA GLY A 77 -14.12 -7.73 4.58
C GLY A 77 -13.29 -8.66 5.46
N ARG A 78 -12.81 -9.79 4.94
CA ARG A 78 -11.91 -10.69 5.66
C ARG A 78 -10.49 -10.12 5.62
N PRO A 79 -9.74 -10.15 6.73
CA PRO A 79 -8.34 -9.74 6.74
C PRO A 79 -7.51 -10.66 5.84
N TYR A 80 -6.66 -10.07 5.01
CA TYR A 80 -5.58 -10.76 4.32
C TYR A 80 -4.29 -10.58 5.13
N ILE A 81 -3.55 -11.66 5.29
CA ILE A 81 -2.24 -11.64 5.95
C ILE A 81 -1.20 -11.55 4.84
N PRO A 82 -0.41 -10.47 4.75
CA PRO A 82 0.60 -10.34 3.73
C PRO A 82 1.64 -11.46 3.87
N ALA A 83 2.16 -11.94 2.73
CA ALA A 83 3.30 -12.85 2.75
C ALA A 83 4.50 -12.15 3.43
N ASP A 84 5.07 -12.82 4.44
CA ASP A 84 6.24 -12.38 5.21
C ASP A 84 7.40 -13.37 4.98
N GLY A 85 8.64 -12.86 4.96
CA GLY A 85 9.89 -13.61 4.77
C GLY A 85 10.84 -13.00 3.73
N ASP A 86 12.12 -13.36 3.81
CA ASP A 86 13.22 -12.85 2.96
C ASP A 86 12.96 -12.96 1.44
N ASP A 87 12.07 -13.86 1.02
CA ASP A 87 11.71 -14.10 -0.39
C ASP A 87 10.58 -13.19 -0.92
N HIS A 88 9.93 -12.39 -0.06
CA HIS A 88 8.72 -11.63 -0.40
C HIS A 88 8.87 -10.13 -0.11
N ASP A 89 9.89 -9.49 -0.71
CA ASP A 89 9.98 -8.03 -0.72
C ASP A 89 8.72 -7.43 -1.37
N TRP A 90 7.89 -6.79 -0.55
CA TRP A 90 6.62 -6.17 -0.96
C TRP A 90 6.83 -5.16 -2.11
N TYR A 91 7.95 -4.44 -2.12
CA TYR A 91 8.28 -3.50 -3.19
C TYR A 91 8.64 -4.23 -4.49
N ALA A 92 9.29 -5.38 -4.42
CA ALA A 92 9.60 -6.21 -5.58
C ALA A 92 8.32 -6.81 -6.19
N LEU A 93 7.40 -7.31 -5.34
CA LEU A 93 6.10 -7.82 -5.78
C LEU A 93 5.25 -6.74 -6.46
N ALA A 94 5.18 -5.54 -5.89
CA ALA A 94 4.48 -4.41 -6.50
C ALA A 94 5.05 -4.02 -7.88
N LYS A 95 6.37 -4.15 -8.08
CA LYS A 95 7.01 -3.92 -9.38
C LYS A 95 6.68 -5.00 -10.41
N LEU A 96 6.66 -6.27 -9.99
CA LEU A 96 6.25 -7.38 -10.85
C LEU A 96 4.80 -7.22 -11.34
N HIS A 97 3.95 -6.63 -10.49
CA HIS A 97 2.55 -6.35 -10.78
C HIS A 97 2.30 -4.86 -11.02
N ALA A 98 3.08 -4.25 -11.93
CA ALA A 98 3.04 -2.82 -12.23
C ALA A 98 1.68 -2.29 -12.69
N SER A 99 0.78 -3.16 -13.20
CA SER A 99 -0.60 -2.81 -13.54
C SER A 99 -1.47 -2.45 -12.33
N SER A 100 -0.99 -2.73 -11.11
CA SER A 100 -1.69 -2.40 -9.87
C SER A 100 -1.84 -0.90 -9.68
N ARG A 101 -2.99 -0.49 -9.14
CA ARG A 101 -3.35 0.92 -8.88
C ARG A 101 -3.75 1.11 -7.43
N ILE A 102 -3.61 2.33 -6.91
CA ILE A 102 -4.01 2.68 -5.54
C ILE A 102 -4.97 3.86 -5.56
N PHE A 103 -6.01 3.78 -4.73
CA PHE A 103 -7.02 4.82 -4.57
C PHE A 103 -7.14 5.19 -3.09
N GLN A 104 -7.33 6.46 -2.78
CA GLN A 104 -7.62 6.93 -1.43
C GLN A 104 -9.11 7.25 -1.30
N ARG A 105 -9.70 6.92 -0.15
CA ARG A 105 -11.08 7.33 0.16
C ARG A 105 -11.11 8.75 0.70
N THR A 106 -11.83 9.64 0.02
CA THR A 106 -12.08 11.02 0.44
C THR A 106 -13.58 11.27 0.67
N ALA A 107 -13.92 12.47 1.14
CA ALA A 107 -15.32 12.90 1.30
C ALA A 107 -16.09 12.93 -0.04
N GLN A 108 -15.38 13.12 -1.17
CA GLN A 108 -15.96 13.17 -2.52
C GLN A 108 -16.00 11.80 -3.22
N GLY A 109 -15.45 10.75 -2.60
CA GLY A 109 -15.42 9.39 -3.15
C GLY A 109 -14.02 8.80 -3.21
N TRP A 110 -13.78 7.89 -4.15
CA TRP A 110 -12.45 7.32 -4.40
C TRP A 110 -11.68 8.23 -5.35
N GLN A 111 -10.47 8.62 -4.95
CA GLN A 111 -9.54 9.38 -5.79
C GLN A 111 -8.34 8.51 -6.14
N ASP A 112 -7.93 8.52 -7.42
CA ASP A 112 -6.72 7.81 -7.85
C ASP A 112 -5.51 8.47 -7.18
N ALA A 113 -4.83 7.71 -6.34
CA ALA A 113 -3.64 8.12 -5.61
C ALA A 113 -2.38 7.52 -6.24
N THR A 114 -2.51 6.92 -7.43
CA THR A 114 -1.38 6.37 -8.18
C THR A 114 -0.52 7.52 -8.69
N LEU A 115 0.65 7.67 -8.11
CA LEU A 115 1.68 8.61 -8.50
C LEU A 115 2.59 7.96 -9.55
N ASP A 116 2.67 8.55 -10.75
CA ASP A 116 3.75 8.29 -11.72
C ASP A 116 5.01 9.09 -11.31
N LEU A 117 5.46 8.93 -10.06
CA LEU A 117 6.69 9.58 -9.63
C LEU A 117 7.90 8.74 -10.06
N PRO A 118 8.92 9.34 -10.72
CA PRO A 118 10.23 8.72 -10.79
C PRO A 118 10.76 8.63 -9.35
N TRP A 119 10.92 7.39 -8.90
CA TRP A 119 11.42 6.97 -7.59
C TRP A 119 12.43 7.99 -6.98
N PRO A 120 12.18 8.61 -5.81
CA PRO A 120 13.24 9.30 -5.08
C PRO A 120 14.07 8.23 -4.38
N HIS A 121 15.18 7.79 -4.97
CA HIS A 121 16.11 6.78 -4.40
C HIS A 121 15.95 6.63 -2.87
N PHE A 122 15.26 5.59 -2.41
CA PHE A 122 15.28 5.26 -0.98
C PHE A 122 16.68 4.78 -0.70
N ASP A 123 17.54 5.68 -0.25
CA ASP A 123 18.91 5.36 0.12
C ASP A 123 18.96 4.62 1.47
N GLY A 124 17.95 3.82 1.81
CA GLY A 124 17.99 2.80 2.89
C GLY A 124 18.46 3.26 4.27
N LYS A 125 18.60 4.55 4.53
CA LYS A 125 19.04 5.07 5.83
C LYS A 125 17.82 5.19 6.71
N PHE A 126 17.48 4.09 7.37
CA PHE A 126 16.98 4.19 8.73
C PHE A 126 18.06 4.94 9.51
N GLU A 127 17.82 6.23 9.79
CA GLU A 127 18.61 6.88 10.82
C GLU A 127 18.23 6.20 12.13
N ASP A 128 19.04 5.23 12.54
CA ASP A 128 19.11 4.71 13.90
C ASP A 128 19.28 5.91 14.84
N SER A 129 18.17 6.45 15.31
CA SER A 129 18.13 7.44 16.38
C SER A 129 17.84 6.68 17.66
N LEU A 130 18.91 6.11 18.24
CA LEU A 130 18.99 5.77 19.66
C LEU A 130 19.02 7.04 20.51
#